data_AF-A0A843JSU9-F1
#
_entry.id   AF-A0A843JSU9-F1
#
_cell.length_a   1.000
_cell.length_b   1.000
_cell.length_c   1.000
_cell.angle_alpha   90.00
_cell.angle_beta   90.00
_cell.angle_gamma   90.00
#
_symmetry.space_group_name_H-M   'P 1'
#
loop_
_entity.id
_entity.type
_entity.pdbx_description
1 polymer ?
#
loop_
_entity_poly.entity_id
_entity_poly.type
_entity_poly.pdbx_seq_one_letter_code
_entity_poly.pdbx_strand_id
1 'polypeptide(L)'
;MTKGILGLIACPMVDDNLVYSLKKDSEEKNIVIIDNENNTSIKSKLEKAGIPFSTVVWNDIISRNYTLDGNRYTILIYMVNLGLHAEPEKLKSTVEELATDMQPFVDAIGFYLGTCGNYEWSPARWCKEKGFKPSATFHDCNGCLCHDCVGINIAGGPKYNEMQKKYVGHFYAFPAMASNWDEFNSADAANSGASEESLTPEMREVLGIEPGHDGYMRWLFSLGGYEYILKIDTGLGDQEQYEKDLQKVSERMHLKIKIPEDNWADLQPTNDLYNECKAFLQE
;
A
#
# COMPACT_ATOMS: atom_id res chain seq x y z
N MET A 1 -7.62 26.81 -8.27
CA MET A 1 -8.19 25.57 -8.83
C MET A 1 -7.03 24.75 -9.32
N THR A 2 -6.98 23.49 -8.94
CA THR A 2 -5.94 22.55 -9.34
C THR A 2 -6.11 22.20 -10.82
N LYS A 3 -5.01 22.17 -11.57
CA LYS A 3 -4.97 21.77 -12.98
C LYS A 3 -3.67 21.02 -13.27
N GLY A 4 -3.70 20.11 -14.25
CA GLY A 4 -2.57 19.26 -14.59
C GLY A 4 -2.76 17.82 -14.14
N ILE A 5 -1.72 17.03 -14.36
CA ILE A 5 -1.77 15.57 -14.22
C ILE A 5 -0.94 15.14 -13.02
N LEU A 6 -1.58 14.60 -11.99
CA LEU A 6 -0.92 13.95 -10.85
C LEU A 6 -0.75 12.46 -11.16
N GLY A 7 0.48 12.00 -11.30
CA GLY A 7 0.80 10.57 -11.32
C GLY A 7 0.85 10.00 -9.91
N LEU A 8 0.18 8.88 -9.66
CA LEU A 8 0.22 8.15 -8.40
C LEU A 8 0.75 6.75 -8.63
N ILE A 9 1.86 6.40 -8.00
CA ILE A 9 2.38 5.04 -7.93
C ILE A 9 1.98 4.48 -6.57
N ALA A 10 1.10 3.48 -6.56
CA ALA A 10 0.40 3.05 -5.35
C ALA A 10 0.52 1.54 -5.10
N CYS A 11 0.59 1.15 -3.83
CA CYS A 11 0.55 -0.24 -3.39
C CYS A 11 -0.87 -0.62 -2.94
N PRO A 12 -1.36 -1.85 -3.21
CA PRO A 12 -2.65 -2.33 -2.70
C PRO A 12 -2.80 -2.21 -1.17
N MET A 13 -1.71 -2.23 -0.40
CA MET A 13 -1.75 -2.07 1.07
C MET A 13 -2.07 -0.66 1.56
N VAL A 14 -2.22 0.33 0.67
CA VAL A 14 -2.62 1.69 1.05
C VAL A 14 -3.71 2.24 0.11
N ASP A 15 -4.46 1.34 -0.53
CA ASP A 15 -5.56 1.70 -1.41
C ASP A 15 -6.72 2.36 -0.65
N ASP A 16 -7.01 1.96 0.60
CA ASP A 16 -7.97 2.63 1.47
C ASP A 16 -7.55 4.07 1.79
N ASN A 17 -6.25 4.31 2.03
CA ASN A 17 -5.69 5.65 2.23
C ASN A 17 -5.89 6.52 0.97
N LEU A 18 -5.64 5.94 -0.21
CA LEU A 18 -5.85 6.62 -1.48
C LEU A 18 -7.34 6.94 -1.72
N VAL A 19 -8.24 5.99 -1.53
CA VAL A 19 -9.69 6.19 -1.68
C VAL A 19 -10.19 7.26 -0.71
N TYR A 20 -9.71 7.24 0.53
CA TYR A 20 -10.01 8.27 1.52
C TYR A 20 -9.59 9.67 1.03
N SER A 21 -8.36 9.83 0.56
CA SER A 21 -7.87 11.11 0.02
C SER A 21 -8.71 11.59 -1.17
N LEU A 22 -9.02 10.68 -2.10
CA LEU A 22 -9.84 10.98 -3.28
C LEU A 22 -11.28 11.34 -2.91
N LYS A 23 -11.87 10.70 -1.90
CA LYS A 23 -13.23 10.98 -1.42
C LYS A 23 -13.32 12.30 -0.65
N LYS A 24 -12.30 12.59 0.16
CA LYS A 24 -12.27 13.77 1.04
C LYS A 24 -12.13 15.06 0.25
N ASP A 25 -11.35 15.05 -0.82
CA ASP A 25 -11.19 16.23 -1.67
C ASP A 25 -12.41 16.44 -2.57
N SER A 26 -13.13 17.54 -2.33
CA SER A 26 -14.36 17.91 -3.04
C SER A 26 -14.12 18.50 -4.43
N GLU A 27 -12.88 18.81 -4.82
CA GLU A 27 -12.60 19.36 -6.13
C GLU A 27 -12.85 18.34 -7.24
N GLU A 28 -13.47 18.77 -8.34
CA GLU A 28 -13.74 17.91 -9.48
C GLU A 28 -12.42 17.41 -10.08
N LYS A 29 -12.32 16.10 -10.23
CA LYS A 29 -11.10 15.44 -10.70
C LYS A 29 -11.43 14.31 -11.67
N ASN A 30 -10.57 14.12 -12.65
CA ASN A 30 -10.65 13.02 -13.62
C ASN A 30 -9.70 11.90 -13.18
N ILE A 31 -10.23 10.77 -12.74
CA ILE A 31 -9.41 9.63 -12.26
C ILE A 31 -9.25 8.63 -13.39
N VAL A 32 -8.01 8.30 -13.71
CA VAL A 32 -7.62 7.34 -14.74
C VAL A 32 -6.75 6.26 -14.09
N ILE A 33 -7.15 5.00 -14.17
CA ILE A 33 -6.42 3.87 -13.60
C ILE A 33 -5.73 3.11 -14.73
N ILE A 34 -4.44 2.80 -14.56
CA ILE A 34 -3.73 1.93 -15.49
C ILE A 34 -4.21 0.50 -15.33
N ASP A 35 -4.60 -0.12 -16.45
CA ASP A 35 -5.07 -1.49 -16.45
C ASP A 35 -3.92 -2.48 -16.29
N ASN A 36 -3.89 -3.16 -15.15
CA ASN A 36 -2.98 -4.24 -14.84
C ASN A 36 -3.64 -5.19 -13.83
N GLU A 37 -2.98 -6.30 -13.54
CA GLU A 37 -3.47 -7.34 -12.61
C GLU A 37 -3.60 -6.89 -11.15
N ASN A 38 -3.01 -5.75 -10.77
CA ASN A 38 -2.90 -5.29 -9.37
C ASN A 38 -3.95 -4.24 -9.00
N ASN A 39 -4.89 -3.92 -9.90
CA ASN A 39 -5.83 -2.82 -9.71
C ASN A 39 -7.24 -3.23 -9.28
N THR A 40 -7.50 -4.52 -9.09
CA THR A 40 -8.83 -5.04 -8.75
C THR A 40 -9.38 -4.44 -7.44
N SER A 41 -8.57 -4.41 -6.38
CA SER A 41 -9.00 -3.87 -5.08
C SER A 41 -9.35 -2.38 -5.16
N ILE A 42 -8.46 -1.55 -5.71
CA ILE A 42 -8.71 -0.10 -5.81
C ILE A 42 -9.94 0.21 -6.66
N LYS A 43 -10.17 -0.51 -7.77
CA LYS A 43 -11.36 -0.34 -8.61
C LYS A 43 -12.63 -0.64 -7.81
N SER A 44 -12.67 -1.79 -7.12
CA SER A 44 -13.83 -2.17 -6.31
C SER A 44 -14.12 -1.14 -5.19
N LYS A 45 -13.08 -0.63 -4.54
CA LYS A 45 -13.22 0.37 -3.47
C LYS A 45 -13.70 1.73 -3.99
N LEU A 46 -13.22 2.17 -5.16
CA LEU A 46 -13.70 3.38 -5.82
C LEU A 46 -15.17 3.26 -6.27
N GLU A 47 -15.56 2.12 -6.84
CA GLU A 47 -16.96 1.83 -7.22
C GLU A 47 -17.89 1.90 -6.00
N LYS A 48 -17.53 1.23 -4.91
CA LYS A 48 -18.29 1.27 -3.64
C LYS A 48 -18.36 2.68 -3.04
N ALA A 49 -17.31 3.48 -3.21
CA ALA A 49 -17.28 4.87 -2.78
C ALA A 49 -18.06 5.82 -3.70
N GLY A 50 -18.57 5.34 -4.85
CA GLY A 50 -19.26 6.16 -5.85
C GLY A 50 -18.33 7.15 -6.57
N ILE A 51 -17.03 6.86 -6.63
CA ILE A 51 -16.03 7.73 -7.24
C ILE A 51 -15.83 7.27 -8.70
N PRO A 52 -16.17 8.11 -9.69
CA PRO A 52 -16.02 7.74 -11.10
C PRO A 52 -14.54 7.69 -11.49
N PHE A 53 -14.19 6.67 -12.28
CA PHE A 53 -12.87 6.53 -12.90
C PHE A 53 -12.99 5.92 -14.30
N SER A 54 -11.96 6.12 -15.12
CA SER A 54 -11.75 5.36 -16.35
C SER A 54 -10.55 4.43 -16.20
N THR A 55 -10.46 3.43 -17.07
CA THR A 55 -9.34 2.49 -17.13
C THR A 55 -8.67 2.57 -18.50
N VAL A 56 -7.34 2.52 -18.54
CA VAL A 56 -6.54 2.59 -19.78
C VAL A 56 -5.33 1.68 -19.69
N VAL A 57 -4.95 1.03 -20.78
CA VAL A 57 -3.70 0.25 -20.82
C VAL A 57 -2.50 1.19 -20.94
N TRP A 58 -1.41 0.91 -20.21
CA TRP A 58 -0.20 1.75 -20.21
C TRP A 58 0.32 2.07 -21.62
N ASN A 59 0.29 1.08 -22.51
CA ASN A 59 0.74 1.22 -23.89
C ASN A 59 -0.04 2.28 -24.68
N ASP A 60 -1.32 2.51 -24.37
CA ASP A 60 -2.12 3.53 -25.08
C ASP A 60 -1.74 4.95 -24.69
N ILE A 61 -1.21 5.15 -23.47
CA ILE A 61 -0.65 6.45 -23.06
C ILE A 61 0.69 6.67 -23.75
N ILE A 62 1.57 5.66 -23.74
CA ILE A 62 2.90 5.75 -24.36
C ILE A 62 2.77 6.02 -25.87
N SER A 63 1.89 5.29 -26.55
CA SER A 63 1.65 5.43 -27.99
C SER A 63 0.84 6.67 -28.36
N ARG A 64 0.31 7.40 -27.36
CA ARG A 64 -0.60 8.55 -27.51
C ARG A 64 -1.95 8.20 -28.16
N ASN A 65 -2.36 6.93 -28.11
CA ASN A 65 -3.72 6.51 -28.43
C ASN A 65 -4.74 7.01 -27.41
N TYR A 66 -4.29 7.31 -26.18
CA TYR A 66 -5.06 7.96 -25.13
C TYR A 66 -4.29 9.20 -24.64
N THR A 67 -4.96 10.34 -24.61
CA THR A 67 -4.37 11.61 -24.14
C THR A 67 -5.00 12.01 -22.82
N LEU A 68 -4.16 12.25 -21.81
CA LEU A 68 -4.57 12.78 -20.52
C LEU A 68 -4.86 14.28 -20.65
N ASP A 69 -5.96 14.74 -20.06
CA ASP A 69 -6.35 16.15 -20.10
C ASP A 69 -5.63 16.94 -19.00
N GLY A 70 -4.55 17.63 -19.39
CA GLY A 70 -3.78 18.50 -18.49
C GLY A 70 -4.45 19.85 -18.19
N ASN A 71 -5.57 20.19 -18.83
CA ASN A 71 -6.31 21.41 -18.49
C ASN A 71 -7.28 21.20 -17.31
N ARG A 72 -7.52 19.94 -16.94
CA ARG A 72 -8.32 19.54 -15.79
C ARG A 72 -7.41 18.99 -14.70
N TYR A 73 -7.93 18.87 -13.49
CA TYR A 73 -7.26 18.08 -12.45
C TYR A 73 -7.40 16.59 -12.80
N THR A 74 -6.37 16.00 -13.40
CA THR A 74 -6.34 14.59 -13.78
C THR A 74 -5.43 13.81 -12.83
N ILE A 75 -5.88 12.65 -12.36
CA ILE A 75 -5.11 11.75 -11.50
C ILE A 75 -4.90 10.44 -12.25
N LEU A 76 -3.65 10.08 -12.50
CA LEU A 76 -3.25 8.84 -13.16
C LEU A 76 -2.71 7.85 -12.12
N ILE A 77 -3.39 6.73 -11.91
CA ILE A 77 -3.05 5.76 -10.85
C ILE A 77 -2.44 4.51 -11.47
N TYR A 78 -1.23 4.14 -11.05
CA TYR A 78 -0.60 2.86 -11.32
C TYR A 78 -0.48 2.05 -10.03
N MET A 79 -1.10 0.87 -10.00
CA MET A 79 -0.97 -0.07 -8.88
C MET A 79 0.21 -1.02 -9.10
N VAL A 80 1.19 -1.01 -8.20
CA VAL A 80 2.34 -1.93 -8.26
C VAL A 80 1.96 -3.30 -7.72
N ASN A 81 2.75 -4.32 -8.08
CA ASN A 81 2.55 -5.68 -7.57
C ASN A 81 2.82 -5.72 -6.06
N LEU A 82 1.84 -6.21 -5.29
CA LEU A 82 1.91 -6.32 -3.83
C LEU A 82 3.12 -7.13 -3.37
N GLY A 83 3.50 -8.19 -4.10
CA GLY A 83 4.62 -9.06 -3.74
C GLY A 83 5.99 -8.44 -3.83
N LEU A 84 6.13 -7.24 -4.41
CA LEU A 84 7.39 -6.50 -4.38
C LEU A 84 7.83 -6.13 -2.96
N HIS A 85 6.92 -6.11 -1.98
CA HIS A 85 7.26 -5.77 -0.60
C HIS A 85 8.28 -6.75 0.04
N ALA A 86 8.35 -7.99 -0.45
CA ALA A 86 9.31 -8.99 0.03
C ALA A 86 10.65 -8.97 -0.74
N GLU A 87 10.77 -8.16 -1.81
CA GLU A 87 11.98 -7.99 -2.61
C GLU A 87 12.37 -6.49 -2.67
N PRO A 88 12.95 -5.90 -1.58
CA PRO A 88 13.09 -4.45 -1.46
C PRO A 88 13.85 -3.79 -2.64
N GLU A 89 14.96 -4.36 -3.09
CA GLU A 89 15.72 -3.82 -4.23
C GLU A 89 14.93 -3.85 -5.54
N LYS A 90 14.10 -4.87 -5.75
CA LYS A 90 13.22 -4.97 -6.92
C LYS A 90 12.05 -4.01 -6.83
N LEU A 91 11.48 -3.80 -5.63
CA LEU A 91 10.51 -2.73 -5.40
C LEU A 91 11.11 -1.38 -5.79
N LYS A 92 12.33 -1.09 -5.30
CA LYS A 92 13.04 0.15 -5.61
C LYS A 92 13.26 0.33 -7.11
N SER A 93 13.86 -0.64 -7.79
CA SER A 93 14.08 -0.53 -9.24
C SER A 93 12.79 -0.37 -10.01
N THR A 94 11.74 -1.11 -9.66
CA THR A 94 10.41 -1.01 -10.30
C THR A 94 9.81 0.39 -10.14
N VAL A 95 9.87 0.96 -8.93
CA VAL A 95 9.34 2.30 -8.67
C VAL A 95 10.16 3.37 -9.39
N GLU A 96 11.48 3.24 -9.43
CA GLU A 96 12.36 4.15 -10.16
C GLU A 96 12.10 4.12 -11.68
N GLU A 97 11.92 2.93 -12.25
CA GLU A 97 11.56 2.74 -13.66
C GLU A 97 10.19 3.37 -13.98
N LEU A 98 9.16 3.05 -13.19
CA LEU A 98 7.81 3.61 -13.37
C LEU A 98 7.81 5.14 -13.24
N ALA A 99 8.52 5.69 -12.26
CA ALA A 99 8.62 7.13 -12.08
C ALA A 99 9.35 7.82 -13.24
N THR A 100 10.34 7.16 -13.83
CA THR A 100 11.04 7.63 -15.03
C THR A 100 10.11 7.62 -16.24
N ASP A 101 9.40 6.52 -16.46
CA ASP A 101 8.48 6.33 -17.59
C ASP A 101 7.27 7.27 -17.51
N MET A 102 6.83 7.65 -16.30
CA MET A 102 5.75 8.60 -16.09
C MET A 102 6.13 10.05 -16.40
N GLN A 103 7.42 10.44 -16.36
CA GLN A 103 7.86 11.83 -16.50
C GLN A 103 7.26 12.59 -17.70
N PRO A 104 7.15 12.01 -18.91
CA PRO A 104 6.59 12.72 -20.06
C PRO A 104 5.10 13.03 -19.97
N PHE A 105 4.37 12.36 -19.07
CA PHE A 105 2.89 12.34 -19.07
C PHE A 105 2.26 13.02 -17.86
N VAL A 106 3.02 13.26 -16.79
CA VAL A 106 2.51 13.78 -15.51
C VAL A 106 3.20 15.09 -15.16
N ASP A 107 2.59 15.95 -14.36
CA ASP A 107 3.17 17.22 -13.88
C ASP A 107 3.77 17.09 -12.48
N ALA A 108 3.32 16.10 -11.70
CA ALA A 108 3.88 15.74 -10.39
C ALA A 108 3.65 14.24 -10.10
N ILE A 109 4.40 13.67 -9.14
CA ILE A 109 4.25 12.27 -8.72
C ILE A 109 4.01 12.15 -7.21
N GLY A 110 3.00 11.37 -6.81
CA GLY A 110 2.80 10.91 -5.45
C GLY A 110 3.12 9.43 -5.28
N PHE A 111 3.93 9.09 -4.28
CA PHE A 111 4.28 7.71 -3.96
C PHE A 111 3.41 7.19 -2.82
N TYR A 112 2.30 6.54 -3.17
CA TYR A 112 1.39 5.86 -2.25
C TYR A 112 1.92 4.45 -1.92
N LEU A 113 3.11 4.38 -1.35
CA LEU A 113 3.76 3.14 -0.91
C LEU A 113 4.84 3.44 0.14
N GLY A 114 5.13 2.44 0.97
CA GLY A 114 6.33 2.44 1.82
C GLY A 114 7.54 1.90 1.05
N THR A 115 8.73 2.08 1.61
CA THR A 115 9.98 1.57 1.05
C THR A 115 10.28 0.10 1.39
N CYS A 116 9.43 -0.53 2.22
CA CYS A 116 9.39 -1.96 2.55
C CYS A 116 10.78 -2.57 2.79
N GLY A 117 11.57 -1.97 3.69
CA GLY A 117 12.91 -2.47 4.07
C GLY A 117 14.08 -1.70 3.47
N ASN A 118 13.87 -0.85 2.47
CA ASN A 118 14.89 0.08 1.98
C ASN A 118 14.88 1.38 2.78
N TYR A 119 15.53 1.38 3.95
CA TYR A 119 15.51 2.51 4.88
C TYR A 119 16.31 3.75 4.40
N GLU A 120 17.28 3.56 3.52
CA GLU A 120 18.11 4.66 2.98
C GLU A 120 17.52 5.29 1.71
N TRP A 121 16.50 4.67 1.14
CA TRP A 121 15.86 5.12 -0.09
C TRP A 121 14.67 6.02 0.22
N SER A 122 14.53 7.11 -0.53
CA SER A 122 13.33 7.94 -0.56
C SER A 122 12.99 8.20 -2.02
N PRO A 123 11.82 7.73 -2.52
CA PRO A 123 11.43 7.93 -3.92
C PRO A 123 11.41 9.41 -4.32
N ALA A 124 10.87 10.27 -3.46
CA ALA A 124 10.79 11.70 -3.72
C ALA A 124 12.17 12.38 -3.76
N ARG A 125 13.06 12.02 -2.82
CA ARG A 125 14.44 12.51 -2.83
C ARG A 125 15.19 12.06 -4.08
N TRP A 126 15.05 10.80 -4.46
CA TRP A 126 15.66 10.25 -5.68
C TRP A 126 15.17 10.99 -6.93
N CYS A 127 13.86 11.25 -7.08
CA CYS A 127 13.33 12.06 -8.17
C CYS A 127 13.96 13.46 -8.21
N LYS A 128 14.08 14.12 -7.06
CA LYS A 128 14.73 15.44 -6.95
C LYS A 128 16.18 15.41 -7.41
N GLU A 129 16.94 14.39 -7.01
CA GLU A 129 18.34 14.21 -7.41
C GLU A 129 18.48 13.94 -8.92
N LYS A 130 17.47 13.35 -9.55
CA LYS A 130 17.39 13.14 -11.01
C LYS A 130 16.92 14.38 -11.80
N GLY A 131 16.50 15.45 -11.12
CA GLY A 131 15.91 16.63 -11.77
C GLY A 131 14.53 16.34 -12.39
N PHE A 132 13.81 15.35 -11.84
CA PHE A 132 12.45 15.03 -12.24
C PHE A 132 11.44 16.05 -11.74
N LYS A 133 10.22 15.95 -12.26
CA LYS A 133 9.09 16.78 -11.82
C LYS A 133 8.81 16.59 -10.32
N PRO A 134 8.20 17.58 -9.66
CA PRO A 134 7.95 17.54 -8.21
C PRO A 134 7.28 16.24 -7.77
N SER A 135 7.73 15.71 -6.64
CA SER A 135 7.17 14.48 -6.10
C SER A 135 7.24 14.44 -4.58
N ALA A 136 6.35 13.64 -3.99
CA ALA A 136 6.19 13.50 -2.55
C ALA A 136 5.96 12.04 -2.15
N THR A 137 6.34 11.73 -0.91
CA THR A 137 6.18 10.40 -0.28
C THR A 137 5.72 10.60 1.17
N PHE A 138 5.26 9.54 1.82
CA PHE A 138 4.69 9.62 3.16
C PHE A 138 5.72 10.04 4.21
N HIS A 139 5.41 11.07 5.01
CA HIS A 139 6.20 11.45 6.17
C HIS A 139 5.32 11.56 7.41
N ASP A 140 5.91 11.28 8.57
CA ASP A 140 5.30 11.62 9.85
C ASP A 140 5.39 13.13 10.14
N CYS A 141 4.78 13.55 11.25
CA CYS A 141 4.75 14.94 11.68
C CYS A 141 6.14 15.55 12.01
N ASN A 142 7.19 14.73 12.12
CA ASN A 142 8.56 15.18 12.32
C ASN A 142 9.35 15.24 11.00
N GLY A 143 8.71 14.92 9.87
CA GLY A 143 9.37 14.85 8.56
C GLY A 143 10.18 13.56 8.37
N CYS A 144 9.97 12.53 9.19
CA CYS A 144 10.60 11.22 8.98
C CYS A 144 9.78 10.39 7.99
N LEU A 145 10.48 9.68 7.09
CA LEU A 145 9.85 8.83 6.08
C LEU A 145 9.06 7.69 6.73
N CYS A 146 7.85 7.43 6.24
CA CYS A 146 7.09 6.23 6.60
C CYS A 146 7.55 5.07 5.72
N HIS A 147 8.25 4.10 6.33
CA HIS A 147 8.92 3.03 5.59
C HIS A 147 8.02 1.87 5.16
N ASP A 148 6.88 1.65 5.81
CA ASP A 148 5.97 0.55 5.47
C ASP A 148 4.49 0.96 5.62
N CYS A 149 3.60 0.08 5.16
CA CYS A 149 2.16 0.29 5.22
C CYS A 149 1.60 0.39 6.64
N VAL A 150 2.26 -0.24 7.63
CA VAL A 150 1.88 -0.09 9.04
C VAL A 150 2.18 1.33 9.51
N GLY A 151 3.43 1.79 9.32
CA GLY A 151 3.90 3.13 9.67
C GLY A 151 3.04 4.23 9.06
N ILE A 152 2.61 4.06 7.80
CA ILE A 152 1.70 5.01 7.13
C ILE A 152 0.38 5.18 7.90
N ASN A 153 -0.15 4.10 8.48
CA ASN A 153 -1.44 4.10 9.18
C ASN A 153 -1.36 4.49 10.66
N ILE A 154 -0.15 4.73 11.21
CA ILE A 154 0.07 5.06 12.63
C ILE A 154 0.99 6.26 12.85
N ALA A 155 1.19 7.11 11.84
CA ALA A 155 2.07 8.29 11.86
C ALA A 155 3.58 7.98 12.08
N GLY A 156 4.09 6.96 11.41
CA GLY A 156 5.51 6.75 11.16
C GLY A 156 6.35 6.32 12.37
N GLY A 157 7.66 6.59 12.28
CA GLY A 157 8.72 5.84 12.99
C GLY A 157 8.64 5.85 14.52
N PRO A 158 8.56 7.02 15.19
CA PRO A 158 8.58 7.07 16.66
C PRO A 158 7.39 6.35 17.30
N LYS A 159 6.18 6.61 16.79
CA LYS A 159 4.94 5.97 17.28
C LYS A 159 4.89 4.50 16.91
N TYR A 160 5.38 4.14 15.72
CA TYR A 160 5.53 2.74 15.33
C TYR A 160 6.50 1.97 16.24
N ASN A 161 7.64 2.58 16.60
CA ASN A 161 8.60 1.96 17.51
C ASN A 161 8.01 1.74 18.91
N GLU A 162 7.20 2.68 19.40
CA GLU A 162 6.46 2.53 20.66
C GLU A 162 5.44 1.38 20.58
N MET A 163 4.67 1.31 19.50
CA MET A 163 3.72 0.23 19.25
C MET A 163 4.44 -1.13 19.25
N GLN A 164 5.56 -1.25 18.54
CA GLN A 164 6.37 -2.48 18.47
C GLN A 164 6.87 -2.93 19.85
N LYS A 165 7.29 -1.99 20.70
CA LYS A 165 7.71 -2.28 22.08
C LYS A 165 6.55 -2.71 22.97
N LYS A 166 5.36 -2.14 22.77
CA LYS A 166 4.18 -2.40 23.60
C LYS A 166 3.46 -3.69 23.21
N TYR A 167 3.38 -3.97 21.91
CA TYR A 167 2.66 -5.10 21.33
C TYR A 167 3.63 -6.03 20.59
N VAL A 168 4.66 -6.48 21.31
CA VAL A 168 5.59 -7.52 20.83
C VAL A 168 4.79 -8.79 20.51
N GLY A 169 5.13 -9.46 19.40
CA GLY A 169 4.46 -10.71 18.99
C GLY A 169 3.00 -10.53 18.54
N HIS A 170 2.65 -9.33 18.05
CA HIS A 170 1.34 -9.07 17.44
C HIS A 170 1.51 -8.81 15.95
N PHE A 171 0.65 -9.43 15.14
CA PHE A 171 0.52 -9.10 13.73
C PHE A 171 -0.34 -7.84 13.59
N TYR A 172 0.07 -6.87 12.78
CA TYR A 172 -0.64 -5.60 12.65
C TYR A 172 -1.57 -5.63 11.44
N ALA A 173 -2.87 -5.50 11.68
CA ALA A 173 -3.87 -5.49 10.63
C ALA A 173 -4.65 -4.18 10.63
N PHE A 174 -4.63 -3.50 9.50
CA PHE A 174 -5.48 -2.34 9.15
C PHE A 174 -6.42 -2.75 8.00
N PRO A 175 -7.42 -1.93 7.60
CA PRO A 175 -8.43 -2.32 6.61
C PRO A 175 -7.88 -2.94 5.32
N ALA A 176 -6.91 -2.28 4.67
CA ALA A 176 -6.31 -2.78 3.44
C ALA A 176 -5.49 -4.08 3.63
N MET A 177 -4.89 -4.31 4.80
CA MET A 177 -4.21 -5.57 5.13
C MET A 177 -5.22 -6.71 5.21
N ALA A 178 -6.37 -6.48 5.85
CA ALA A 178 -7.40 -7.50 6.00
C ALA A 178 -8.08 -7.80 4.65
N SER A 179 -8.42 -6.77 3.87
CA SER A 179 -9.13 -6.94 2.60
C SER A 179 -8.26 -7.54 1.49
N ASN A 180 -6.94 -7.33 1.55
CA ASN A 180 -5.97 -7.87 0.58
C ASN A 180 -5.15 -9.05 1.15
N TRP A 181 -5.67 -9.73 2.17
CA TRP A 181 -4.94 -10.79 2.87
C TRP A 181 -4.55 -11.95 1.95
N ASP A 182 -5.43 -12.34 1.03
CA ASP A 182 -5.18 -13.47 0.15
C ASP A 182 -4.06 -13.17 -0.84
N GLU A 183 -4.03 -11.96 -1.42
CA GLU A 183 -2.92 -11.50 -2.25
C GLU A 183 -1.63 -11.35 -1.44
N PHE A 184 -1.70 -10.83 -0.22
CA PHE A 184 -0.55 -10.69 0.68
C PHE A 184 0.08 -12.05 1.01
N ASN A 185 -0.73 -12.99 1.50
CA ASN A 185 -0.28 -14.33 1.86
C ASN A 185 0.25 -15.10 0.65
N SER A 186 -0.39 -14.94 -0.52
CA SER A 186 0.10 -15.56 -1.77
C SER A 186 1.43 -14.97 -2.22
N ALA A 187 1.61 -13.66 -2.10
CA ALA A 187 2.87 -12.99 -2.41
C ALA A 187 4.01 -13.42 -1.47
N ASP A 188 3.73 -13.53 -0.17
CA ASP A 188 4.70 -14.02 0.82
C ASP A 188 5.04 -15.50 0.58
N ALA A 189 4.02 -16.33 0.32
CA ALA A 189 4.22 -17.73 -0.04
C ALA A 189 5.11 -17.86 -1.28
N ALA A 190 4.83 -17.11 -2.36
CA ALA A 190 5.61 -17.14 -3.59
C ALA A 190 7.07 -16.71 -3.38
N ASN A 191 7.33 -15.67 -2.59
CA ASN A 191 8.69 -15.21 -2.28
C ASN A 191 9.42 -16.14 -1.31
N SER A 192 8.69 -16.74 -0.38
CA SER A 192 9.19 -17.83 0.45
C SER A 192 9.30 -19.15 -0.32
N GLY A 193 8.90 -19.21 -1.60
CA GLY A 193 8.87 -20.40 -2.43
C GLY A 193 10.20 -21.14 -2.51
N ALA A 194 11.34 -20.43 -2.46
CA ALA A 194 12.64 -21.09 -2.35
C ALA A 194 12.82 -21.87 -1.03
N SER A 195 12.21 -21.40 0.06
CA SER A 195 12.19 -22.05 1.37
C SER A 195 11.05 -23.06 1.52
N GLU A 196 9.95 -22.94 0.78
CA GLU A 196 8.82 -23.87 0.84
C GLU A 196 8.99 -25.06 -0.12
N GLU A 197 9.50 -24.84 -1.34
CA GLU A 197 9.82 -25.90 -2.31
C GLU A 197 11.02 -26.76 -1.86
N SER A 198 11.89 -26.23 -0.99
CA SER A 198 12.99 -26.99 -0.41
C SER A 198 12.57 -27.87 0.77
N LEU A 199 11.32 -27.74 1.26
CA LEU A 199 10.78 -28.61 2.30
C LEU A 199 10.07 -29.80 1.68
N THR A 200 10.66 -30.99 1.83
CA THR A 200 9.97 -32.23 1.46
C THR A 200 8.73 -32.45 2.33
N PRO A 201 7.74 -33.25 1.89
CA PRO A 201 6.59 -33.61 2.72
C PRO A 201 6.98 -34.11 4.11
N GLU A 202 8.05 -34.90 4.20
CA GLU A 202 8.58 -35.41 5.48
C GLU A 202 9.13 -34.27 6.36
N MET A 203 9.83 -33.30 5.78
CA MET A 203 10.31 -32.12 6.53
C MET A 203 9.14 -31.28 7.04
N ARG A 204 8.08 -31.11 6.24
CA ARG A 204 6.87 -30.38 6.65
C ARG A 204 6.19 -31.08 7.83
N GLU A 205 6.09 -32.40 7.79
CA GLU A 205 5.55 -33.21 8.90
C GLU A 205 6.41 -33.05 10.17
N VAL A 206 7.74 -33.16 10.07
CA VAL A 206 8.67 -32.99 11.20
C VAL A 206 8.60 -31.59 11.80
N LEU A 207 8.46 -30.56 10.97
CA LEU A 207 8.35 -29.16 11.40
C LEU A 207 6.94 -28.81 11.91
N GLY A 208 5.97 -29.70 11.76
CA GLY A 208 4.57 -29.48 12.14
C GLY A 208 3.85 -28.45 11.25
N ILE A 209 4.28 -28.31 9.99
CA ILE A 209 3.64 -27.40 9.03
C ILE A 209 2.35 -28.05 8.55
N GLU A 210 1.22 -27.41 8.86
CA GLU A 210 -0.10 -27.88 8.42
C GLU A 210 -0.20 -27.89 6.88
N PRO A 211 -0.96 -28.82 6.29
CA PRO A 211 -1.20 -28.80 4.85
C PRO A 211 -2.14 -27.66 4.46
N GLY A 212 -2.04 -27.22 3.20
CA GLY A 212 -2.90 -26.20 2.62
C GLY A 212 -2.25 -24.82 2.55
N HIS A 213 -2.99 -23.87 1.95
CA HIS A 213 -2.48 -22.55 1.57
C HIS A 213 -1.99 -21.70 2.76
N ASP A 214 -2.57 -21.90 3.95
CA ASP A 214 -2.26 -21.09 5.14
C ASP A 214 -1.19 -21.72 6.04
N GLY A 215 -0.85 -22.99 5.83
CA GLY A 215 -0.09 -23.79 6.80
C GLY A 215 1.32 -23.28 7.05
N TYR A 216 2.01 -22.80 6.00
CA TYR A 216 3.34 -22.22 6.14
C TYR A 216 3.32 -20.90 6.95
N MET A 217 2.35 -20.02 6.68
CA MET A 217 2.21 -18.76 7.43
C MET A 217 1.84 -18.98 8.89
N ARG A 218 0.95 -19.95 9.18
CA ARG A 218 0.65 -20.37 10.57
C ARG A 218 1.90 -20.85 11.29
N TRP A 219 2.74 -21.63 10.61
CA TRP A 219 4.00 -22.10 11.16
C TRP A 219 4.97 -20.95 11.44
N LEU A 220 5.12 -19.99 10.52
CA LEU A 220 5.92 -18.78 10.75
C LEU A 220 5.43 -17.98 11.94
N PHE A 221 4.11 -17.78 12.07
CA PHE A 221 3.52 -17.12 13.23
C PHE A 221 3.81 -17.89 14.53
N SER A 222 3.66 -19.21 14.52
CA SER A 222 3.99 -20.05 15.68
C SER A 222 5.47 -19.95 16.08
N LEU A 223 6.38 -19.95 15.11
CA LEU A 223 7.82 -19.79 15.37
C LEU A 223 8.15 -18.41 15.93
N GLY A 224 7.48 -17.37 15.43
CA GLY A 224 7.64 -15.99 15.89
C GLY A 224 6.92 -15.70 17.22
N GLY A 225 6.20 -16.67 17.80
CA GLY A 225 5.42 -16.49 19.03
C GLY A 225 4.23 -15.53 18.86
N TYR A 226 3.69 -15.41 17.64
CA TYR A 226 2.52 -14.60 17.36
C TYR A 226 1.26 -15.30 17.88
N GLU A 227 0.56 -14.64 18.80
CA GLU A 227 -0.73 -15.12 19.33
C GLU A 227 -1.89 -14.19 18.98
N TYR A 228 -1.58 -12.96 18.56
CA TYR A 228 -2.57 -11.91 18.40
C TYR A 228 -2.44 -11.18 17.06
N ILE A 229 -3.59 -10.76 16.53
CA ILE A 229 -3.67 -9.68 15.55
C ILE A 229 -4.05 -8.41 16.31
N LEU A 230 -3.22 -7.37 16.25
CA LEU A 230 -3.59 -6.05 16.72
C LEU A 230 -4.44 -5.36 15.65
N LYS A 231 -5.68 -5.01 16.01
CA LYS A 231 -6.58 -4.26 15.14
C LYS A 231 -6.17 -2.78 15.11
N ILE A 232 -5.63 -2.32 13.99
CA ILE A 232 -5.36 -0.90 13.74
C ILE A 232 -6.57 -0.33 12.99
N ASP A 233 -7.53 0.17 13.76
CA ASP A 233 -8.73 0.79 13.23
C ASP A 233 -8.44 2.24 12.80
N THR A 234 -8.30 2.44 11.50
CA THR A 234 -8.02 3.75 10.89
C THR A 234 -9.30 4.53 10.57
N GLY A 235 -10.48 3.93 10.76
CA GLY A 235 -11.75 4.47 10.26
C GLY A 235 -11.87 4.52 8.73
N LEU A 236 -10.91 3.93 8.00
CA LEU A 236 -10.92 3.86 6.54
C LEU A 236 -11.60 2.60 6.02
N GLY A 237 -12.08 2.65 4.78
CA GLY A 237 -12.77 1.53 4.14
C GLY A 237 -14.18 1.30 4.69
N ASP A 238 -14.77 0.17 4.31
CA ASP A 238 -16.04 -0.30 4.86
C ASP A 238 -15.79 -0.97 6.21
N GLN A 239 -16.23 -0.35 7.30
CA GLN A 239 -15.99 -0.84 8.66
C GLN A 239 -16.64 -2.20 8.93
N GLU A 240 -17.84 -2.45 8.38
CA GLU A 240 -18.50 -3.74 8.57
C GLU A 240 -17.76 -4.84 7.80
N GLN A 241 -17.26 -4.52 6.60
CA GLN A 241 -16.43 -5.45 5.83
C GLN A 241 -15.08 -5.69 6.49
N TYR A 242 -14.45 -4.65 7.06
CA TYR A 242 -13.17 -4.79 7.75
C TYR A 242 -13.26 -5.76 8.93
N GLU A 243 -14.32 -5.68 9.75
CA GLU A 243 -14.52 -6.64 10.85
C GLU A 243 -14.66 -8.07 10.34
N LYS A 244 -15.39 -8.28 9.23
CA LYS A 244 -15.55 -9.61 8.61
C LYS A 244 -14.24 -10.15 8.08
N ASP A 245 -13.48 -9.32 7.36
CA ASP A 245 -12.20 -9.70 6.78
C ASP A 245 -11.18 -10.00 7.87
N LEU A 246 -11.11 -9.16 8.91
CA LEU A 246 -10.23 -9.37 10.06
C LEU A 246 -10.56 -10.65 10.81
N GLN A 247 -11.85 -10.95 11.00
CA GLN A 247 -12.30 -12.20 11.61
C GLN A 247 -11.91 -13.41 10.76
N LYS A 248 -12.06 -13.33 9.42
CA LYS A 248 -11.60 -14.37 8.48
C LYS A 248 -10.10 -14.62 8.62
N VAL A 249 -9.27 -13.56 8.70
CA VAL A 249 -7.81 -13.68 8.90
C VAL A 249 -7.50 -14.30 10.26
N SER A 250 -8.15 -13.84 11.32
CA SER A 250 -8.01 -14.37 12.68
C SER A 250 -8.27 -15.87 12.75
N GLU A 251 -9.39 -16.33 12.19
CA GLU A 251 -9.76 -17.75 12.14
C GLU A 251 -8.79 -18.56 11.31
N ARG A 252 -8.39 -18.06 10.13
CA ARG A 252 -7.46 -18.75 9.25
C ARG A 252 -6.04 -18.82 9.79
N MET A 253 -5.61 -17.87 10.62
CA MET A 253 -4.24 -17.84 11.15
C MET A 253 -4.14 -18.35 12.59
N HIS A 254 -5.26 -18.74 13.20
CA HIS A 254 -5.34 -19.12 14.62
C HIS A 254 -4.83 -18.03 15.58
N LEU A 255 -4.99 -16.76 15.20
CA LEU A 255 -4.57 -15.60 15.99
C LEU A 255 -5.78 -14.94 16.64
N LYS A 256 -5.64 -14.43 17.86
CA LYS A 256 -6.71 -13.72 18.56
C LYS A 256 -6.72 -12.24 18.20
N ILE A 257 -7.88 -11.66 17.91
CA ILE A 257 -7.98 -10.22 17.70
C ILE A 257 -7.80 -9.49 19.04
N LYS A 258 -6.90 -8.51 19.07
CA LYS A 258 -6.68 -7.59 20.18
C LYS A 258 -6.98 -6.17 19.71
N ILE A 259 -7.85 -5.50 20.46
CA ILE A 259 -8.13 -4.08 20.27
C ILE A 259 -7.12 -3.29 21.13
N PRO A 260 -6.29 -2.42 20.54
CA PRO A 260 -5.39 -1.58 21.31
C PRO A 260 -6.16 -0.44 22.01
N GLU A 261 -5.50 0.31 22.89
CA GLU A 261 -6.08 1.58 23.35
C GLU A 261 -6.26 2.60 22.21
N ASP A 262 -7.06 3.64 22.45
CA ASP A 262 -7.30 4.68 21.45
C ASP A 262 -6.01 5.40 21.05
N ASN A 263 -6.05 6.05 19.89
CA ASN A 263 -5.02 6.94 19.32
C ASN A 263 -3.79 6.27 18.70
N TRP A 264 -3.83 4.98 18.35
CA TRP A 264 -2.75 4.38 17.55
C TRP A 264 -2.82 4.72 16.08
N ALA A 265 -4.00 4.57 15.47
CA ALA A 265 -4.19 4.93 14.08
C ALA A 265 -4.09 6.44 13.88
N ASP A 266 -3.49 6.86 12.78
CA ASP A 266 -3.34 8.27 12.44
C ASP A 266 -3.29 8.45 10.93
N LEU A 267 -4.12 9.36 10.42
CA LEU A 267 -4.23 9.67 9.00
C LEU A 267 -3.36 10.84 8.59
N GLN A 268 -2.55 11.42 9.48
CA GLN A 268 -1.66 12.55 9.17
C GLN A 268 -0.80 12.28 7.93
N PRO A 269 -0.04 11.17 7.81
CA PRO A 269 0.79 10.94 6.62
C PRO A 269 -0.04 10.89 5.34
N THR A 270 -1.26 10.36 5.42
CA THR A 270 -2.19 10.26 4.29
C THR A 270 -2.71 11.63 3.85
N ASN A 271 -3.16 12.45 4.80
CA ASN A 271 -3.63 13.80 4.50
C ASN A 271 -2.49 14.66 3.92
N ASP A 272 -1.31 14.59 4.53
CA ASP A 272 -0.18 15.45 4.17
C ASP A 272 0.37 15.11 2.79
N LEU A 273 0.55 13.81 2.48
CA LEU A 273 0.99 13.39 1.15
C LEU A 273 0.03 13.87 0.06
N TYR A 274 -1.29 13.68 0.24
CA TYR A 274 -2.26 14.11 -0.77
C TYR A 274 -2.24 15.63 -0.96
N ASN A 275 -2.21 16.38 0.13
CA ASN A 275 -2.19 17.85 0.08
C ASN A 275 -0.90 18.37 -0.58
N GLU A 276 0.25 17.80 -0.27
CA GLU A 276 1.53 18.15 -0.88
C GLU A 276 1.52 17.86 -2.39
N CYS A 277 1.09 16.65 -2.78
CA CYS A 277 0.94 16.29 -4.19
C CYS A 277 0.00 17.23 -4.95
N LYS A 278 -1.14 17.60 -4.34
CA LYS A 278 -2.11 18.51 -4.94
C LYS A 278 -1.56 19.93 -5.06
N ALA A 279 -0.77 20.38 -4.08
CA ALA A 279 -0.15 21.70 -4.10
C ALA A 279 0.84 21.88 -5.26
N PHE A 280 1.50 20.81 -5.74
CA PHE A 280 2.36 20.89 -6.92
C PHE A 280 1.62 21.27 -8.21
N LEU A 281 0.30 21.08 -8.24
CA LEU A 281 -0.58 21.36 -9.38
C LEU A 281 -1.38 22.66 -9.21
N GLN A 282 -1.12 23.41 -8.14
CA GLN A 282 -1.75 24.70 -7.88
C GLN A 282 -0.76 25.80 -8.24
N GLU A 283 -1.20 26.69 -9.14
CA GLU A 283 -0.54 27.97 -9.39
C GLU A 283 -0.92 29.00 -8.33
#